data_AF-A0A8T0DMN8-F1
#
_entry.id   AF-A0A8T0DMN8-F1
#
_cell.length_a   1.000
_cell.length_b   1.000
_cell.length_c   1.000
_cell.angle_alpha   90.00
_cell.angle_beta   90.00
_cell.angle_gamma   90.00
#
_symmetry.space_group_name_H-M   'P 1'
#
loop_
_entity.id
_entity.type
_entity.pdbx_description
1 polymer ?
#
loop_
_entity_poly.entity_id
_entity_poly.type
_entity_poly.pdbx_seq_one_letter_code
_entity_poly.pdbx_strand_id
1 'polypeptide(L)'
;MKAESVLEPLYAKLSLFSNLSVKNFDGKSRSKRQHEIMFAIEKFVHSIKDRCGLLPREIPSLEVDLNVALADVLDTARIFQGSVNSFTCDPMNPDHDVELHRSGSALLSAMSRLLILAELADLSALDNLIVNVQASVKRITVASSTKTRVGEDHQPSGVGGRSNRKDIKNPTSSPPRD
;
A
#
# COMPACT_ATOMS: atom_id res chain seq x y z
N MET A 1 5.42 6.56 -0.94
CA MET A 1 5.22 8.01 -1.24
C MET A 1 4.88 8.69 0.08
N LYS A 2 5.54 9.79 0.48
CA LYS A 2 5.23 10.44 1.76
C LYS A 2 3.85 11.10 1.70
N ALA A 3 2.99 10.88 2.69
CA ALA A 3 1.66 11.49 2.79
C ALA A 3 1.71 13.03 2.59
N GLU A 4 2.78 13.66 3.07
CA GLU A 4 3.10 15.08 2.89
C GLU A 4 3.06 15.54 1.42
N SER A 5 3.58 14.72 0.49
CA SER A 5 3.60 15.04 -0.96
C SER A 5 2.22 15.00 -1.63
N VAL A 6 1.24 14.34 -1.00
CA VAL A 6 -0.15 14.26 -1.47
C VAL A 6 -1.00 15.34 -0.80
N LEU A 7 -0.65 15.70 0.43
CA LEU A 7 -1.36 16.67 1.25
C LEU A 7 -0.99 18.12 0.90
N GLU A 8 0.24 18.40 0.49
CA GLU A 8 0.67 19.77 0.18
C GLU A 8 -0.15 20.43 -0.96
N PRO A 9 -0.40 19.76 -2.10
CA PRO A 9 -1.29 20.30 -3.14
C PRO A 9 -2.73 20.47 -2.68
N LEU A 10 -3.17 19.63 -1.73
CA LEU A 10 -4.50 19.67 -1.14
C LEU A 10 -4.66 20.89 -0.23
N TYR A 11 -3.69 21.10 0.66
CA TYR A 11 -3.67 22.19 1.63
C TYR A 11 -3.51 23.54 0.93
N ALA A 12 -2.65 23.62 -0.09
CA ALA A 12 -2.50 24.80 -0.92
C ALA A 12 -3.82 25.15 -1.65
N LYS A 13 -4.54 24.16 -2.18
CA LYS A 13 -5.85 24.38 -2.82
C LYS A 13 -6.95 24.73 -1.80
N LEU A 14 -6.98 24.08 -0.64
CA LEU A 14 -7.93 24.37 0.43
C LEU A 14 -7.71 25.76 1.05
N SER A 15 -6.47 26.21 1.18
CA SER A 15 -6.13 27.58 1.57
C SER A 15 -6.62 28.60 0.53
N LEU A 16 -6.55 28.25 -0.77
CA LEU A 16 -7.18 29.02 -1.84
C LEU A 16 -8.70 29.09 -1.71
N PHE A 17 -9.37 27.97 -1.36
CA PHE A 17 -10.81 27.94 -1.08
C PHE A 17 -11.19 28.77 0.16
N SER A 18 -10.39 28.77 1.22
CA SER A 18 -10.57 29.65 2.39
C SER A 18 -10.45 31.14 2.04
N ASN A 19 -9.75 31.48 0.95
CA ASN A 19 -9.64 32.85 0.43
C ASN A 19 -10.77 33.22 -0.56
N LEU A 20 -11.67 32.29 -0.90
CA LEU A 20 -12.88 32.55 -1.70
C LEU A 20 -14.03 33.11 -0.85
N SER A 21 -13.71 33.97 0.13
CA SER A 21 -14.72 34.72 0.88
C SER A 21 -15.58 35.55 -0.06
N VAL A 22 -16.87 35.70 0.27
CA VAL A 22 -17.88 36.54 -0.41
C VAL A 22 -17.34 37.92 -0.82
N LYS A 23 -16.40 38.49 -0.04
CA LYS A 23 -15.73 39.78 -0.33
C LYS A 23 -14.91 39.81 -1.62
N ASN A 24 -14.47 38.67 -2.16
CA ASN A 24 -13.58 38.57 -3.32
C ASN A 24 -14.32 38.25 -4.65
N PHE A 25 -15.64 38.07 -4.61
CA PHE A 25 -16.48 37.85 -5.79
C PHE A 25 -17.06 39.17 -6.33
N ASP A 26 -16.20 40.02 -6.89
CA ASP A 26 -16.59 41.09 -7.83
C ASP A 26 -17.23 40.43 -9.07
N GLY A 27 -18.45 40.85 -9.42
CA GLY A 27 -19.30 40.26 -10.45
C GLY A 27 -18.77 40.22 -11.89
N LYS A 28 -17.57 40.73 -12.20
CA LYS A 28 -17.06 40.81 -13.58
C LYS A 28 -16.30 39.58 -14.09
N SER A 29 -16.02 38.57 -13.26
CA SER A 29 -15.25 37.37 -13.67
C SER A 29 -15.78 36.02 -13.15
N ARG A 30 -17.02 36.00 -12.65
CA ARG A 30 -17.62 34.86 -11.92
C ARG A 30 -17.59 33.53 -12.69
N SER A 31 -18.00 33.50 -13.95
CA SER A 31 -18.11 32.24 -14.72
C SER A 31 -16.76 31.62 -15.09
N LYS A 32 -15.73 32.43 -15.39
CA LYS A 32 -14.40 31.92 -15.74
C LYS A 32 -13.71 31.29 -14.52
N ARG A 33 -13.79 31.96 -13.36
CA ARG A 33 -13.28 31.44 -12.10
C ARG A 33 -14.01 30.20 -11.62
N GLN A 34 -15.35 30.16 -11.77
CA GLN A 34 -16.14 28.97 -11.49
C GLN A 34 -15.69 27.77 -12.32
N HIS A 35 -15.55 27.94 -13.64
CA HIS A 35 -15.08 26.87 -14.52
C HIS A 35 -13.68 26.38 -14.15
N GLU A 36 -12.74 27.29 -13.87
CA GLU A 36 -11.38 26.92 -13.44
C GLU A 36 -11.37 26.15 -12.12
N ILE A 37 -12.19 26.56 -11.15
CA ILE A 37 -12.37 25.86 -9.87
C ILE A 37 -12.94 24.46 -10.10
N MET A 38 -14.01 24.34 -10.89
CA MET A 38 -14.64 23.05 -11.14
C MET A 38 -13.71 22.09 -11.87
N PHE A 39 -13.01 22.57 -12.89
CA PHE A 39 -12.01 21.79 -13.60
C PHE A 39 -10.90 21.28 -12.67
N ALA A 40 -10.45 22.11 -11.72
CA ALA A 40 -9.44 21.71 -10.75
C ALA A 40 -9.93 20.61 -9.79
N ILE A 41 -11.21 20.64 -9.41
CA ILE A 41 -11.86 19.61 -8.58
C ILE A 41 -12.03 18.32 -9.37
N GLU A 42 -12.53 18.38 -10.60
CA GLU A 42 -12.69 17.20 -11.45
C GLU A 42 -11.35 16.50 -11.71
N LYS A 43 -10.31 17.27 -12.04
CA LYS A 43 -8.95 16.74 -12.18
C LYS A 43 -8.46 16.08 -10.90
N PHE A 44 -8.79 16.64 -9.74
CA PHE A 44 -8.42 16.09 -8.45
C PHE A 44 -9.14 14.77 -8.16
N VAL A 45 -10.45 14.69 -8.39
CA VAL A 45 -11.23 13.46 -8.24
C VAL A 45 -10.73 12.36 -9.17
N HIS A 46 -10.44 12.71 -10.43
CA HIS A 46 -9.85 11.77 -11.39
C HIS A 46 -8.49 11.25 -10.88
N SER A 47 -7.63 12.14 -10.37
CA SER A 47 -6.34 11.74 -9.81
C SER A 47 -6.46 10.83 -8.60
N ILE A 48 -7.47 11.00 -7.74
CA ILE A 48 -7.71 10.06 -6.63
C ILE A 48 -8.05 8.69 -7.18
N LYS A 49 -8.99 8.62 -8.13
CA LYS A 49 -9.43 7.36 -8.72
C LYS A 49 -8.27 6.60 -9.38
N ASP A 50 -7.44 7.30 -10.14
CA ASP A 50 -6.31 6.69 -10.84
C ASP A 50 -5.23 6.21 -9.87
N ARG A 51 -4.87 7.03 -8.88
CA ARG A 51 -3.75 6.72 -7.96
C ARG A 51 -4.13 5.73 -6.87
N CYS A 52 -5.38 5.77 -6.40
CA CYS A 52 -5.83 4.94 -5.29
C CYS A 52 -6.65 3.72 -5.76
N GLY A 53 -7.10 3.66 -7.01
CA GLY A 53 -7.93 2.57 -7.52
C GLY A 53 -7.24 1.19 -7.57
N LEU A 54 -5.91 1.17 -7.60
CA LEU A 54 -5.13 -0.07 -7.56
C LEU A 54 -4.68 -0.44 -6.14
N LEU A 55 -4.73 0.51 -5.20
CA LEU A 55 -4.26 0.34 -3.83
C LEU A 55 -4.88 -0.88 -3.12
N PRO A 56 -6.20 -1.18 -3.24
CA PRO A 56 -6.78 -2.37 -2.61
C PRO A 56 -6.20 -3.69 -3.15
N ARG A 57 -5.80 -3.74 -4.44
CA ARG A 57 -5.22 -4.94 -5.05
C ARG A 57 -3.77 -5.17 -4.63
N GLU A 58 -3.05 -4.09 -4.35
CA GLU A 58 -1.66 -4.14 -3.91
C GLU A 58 -1.55 -4.64 -2.46
N ILE A 59 -2.62 -4.50 -1.66
CA ILE A 59 -2.63 -4.82 -0.22
C ILE A 59 -3.85 -5.71 0.10
N PRO A 60 -3.80 -7.02 -0.19
CA PRO A 60 -4.93 -7.93 -0.01
C PRO A 60 -5.47 -8.01 1.43
N SER A 61 -4.60 -7.82 2.42
CA SER A 61 -4.98 -7.86 3.84
C SER A 61 -5.91 -6.71 4.26
N LEU A 62 -5.89 -5.59 3.53
CA LEU A 62 -6.71 -4.41 3.79
C LEU A 62 -7.65 -4.09 2.63
N GLU A 63 -7.83 -5.01 1.68
CA GLU A 63 -8.57 -4.77 0.43
C GLU A 63 -9.99 -4.25 0.69
N VAL A 64 -10.72 -4.86 1.63
CA VAL A 64 -12.09 -4.45 1.98
C VAL A 64 -12.10 -3.03 2.56
N ASP A 65 -11.26 -2.77 3.56
CA ASP A 65 -11.21 -1.47 4.23
C ASP A 65 -10.77 -0.35 3.27
N LEU A 66 -9.80 -0.63 2.40
CA LEU A 66 -9.34 0.30 1.38
C LEU A 66 -10.40 0.58 0.31
N ASN A 67 -11.16 -0.45 -0.12
CA ASN A 67 -12.27 -0.27 -1.05
C ASN A 67 -13.38 0.61 -0.44
N VAL A 68 -13.74 0.36 0.82
CA VAL A 68 -14.76 1.17 1.52
C VAL A 68 -14.27 2.61 1.69
N ALA A 69 -13.04 2.81 2.17
CA ALA A 69 -12.51 4.16 2.35
C ALA A 69 -12.36 4.91 1.02
N LEU A 70 -12.00 4.22 -0.06
CA LEU A 70 -11.94 4.82 -1.40
C LEU A 70 -13.34 5.21 -1.90
N ALA A 71 -14.34 4.37 -1.70
CA ALA A 71 -15.73 4.69 -2.03
C ALA A 71 -16.21 5.92 -1.26
N ASP A 72 -15.97 5.97 0.06
CA ASP A 72 -16.30 7.11 0.92
C ASP A 72 -15.66 8.42 0.41
N VAL A 73 -14.40 8.38 -0.02
CA VAL A 73 -13.70 9.54 -0.61
C VAL A 73 -14.36 9.98 -1.92
N LEU A 74 -14.72 9.05 -2.80
CA LEU A 74 -15.34 9.39 -4.09
C LEU A 74 -16.75 9.99 -3.90
N ASP A 75 -17.53 9.44 -2.98
CA ASP A 75 -18.87 9.92 -2.67
C ASP A 75 -18.82 11.32 -2.04
N THR A 76 -17.98 11.52 -1.03
CA THR A 76 -17.79 12.83 -0.40
C THR A 76 -17.21 13.86 -1.37
N ALA A 77 -16.34 13.46 -2.30
CA ALA A 77 -15.83 14.36 -3.33
C ALA A 77 -16.92 14.80 -4.31
N ARG A 78 -17.85 13.92 -4.67
CA ARG A 78 -19.00 14.25 -5.51
C ARG A 78 -19.95 15.21 -4.81
N ILE A 79 -20.19 15.01 -3.52
CA ILE A 79 -21.00 15.93 -2.70
C ILE A 79 -20.32 17.31 -2.65
N PHE A 80 -19.03 17.37 -2.35
CA PHE A 80 -18.25 18.60 -2.34
C PHE A 80 -18.27 19.32 -3.69
N GLN A 81 -18.12 18.60 -4.81
CA GLN A 81 -18.24 19.16 -6.15
C GLN A 81 -19.60 19.83 -6.38
N GLY A 82 -20.68 19.19 -5.92
CA GLY A 82 -22.03 19.77 -5.94
C GLY A 82 -22.15 21.05 -5.10
N SER A 83 -21.62 21.03 -3.87
CA SER A 83 -21.65 22.19 -2.97
C SER A 83 -20.83 23.38 -3.52
N VAL A 84 -19.66 23.11 -4.11
CA VAL A 84 -18.87 24.15 -4.81
C VAL A 84 -19.64 24.72 -5.98
N ASN A 85 -20.33 23.90 -6.76
CA ASN A 85 -21.14 24.38 -7.88
C ASN A 85 -22.29 25.27 -7.40
N SER A 86 -23.01 24.87 -6.35
CA SER A 86 -24.08 25.69 -5.76
C SER A 86 -23.56 27.02 -5.22
N PHE A 87 -22.45 27.00 -4.46
CA PHE A 87 -21.81 28.20 -3.94
C PHE A 87 -21.31 29.15 -5.04
N THR A 88 -20.71 28.60 -6.10
CA THR A 88 -20.21 29.44 -7.20
C THR A 88 -21.33 30.04 -8.06
N CYS A 89 -22.48 29.36 -8.16
CA CYS A 89 -23.69 29.90 -8.81
C CYS A 89 -24.33 31.02 -7.99
N ASP A 90 -24.44 30.85 -6.67
CA ASP A 90 -25.03 31.85 -5.76
C ASP A 90 -24.23 32.00 -4.44
N PRO A 91 -23.12 32.77 -4.46
CA PRO A 91 -22.26 32.93 -3.29
C PRO A 91 -22.82 33.91 -2.25
N MET A 92 -23.96 34.57 -2.53
CA MET A 92 -24.62 35.44 -1.54
C MET A 92 -25.54 34.65 -0.62
N ASN A 93 -25.83 33.39 -0.95
CA ASN A 93 -26.61 32.49 -0.12
C ASN A 93 -25.73 31.90 1.00
N PRO A 94 -26.00 32.24 2.28
CA PRO A 94 -25.21 31.74 3.41
C PRO A 94 -25.32 30.22 3.57
N ASP A 95 -26.42 29.59 3.14
CA ASP A 95 -26.60 28.14 3.24
C ASP A 95 -25.62 27.39 2.32
N HIS A 96 -25.28 27.97 1.16
CA HIS A 96 -24.31 27.38 0.24
C HIS A 96 -22.88 27.46 0.78
N ASP A 97 -22.54 28.50 1.52
CA ASP A 97 -21.24 28.64 2.19
C ASP A 97 -21.07 27.59 3.30
N VAL A 98 -22.11 27.41 4.13
CA VAL A 98 -22.12 26.38 5.18
C VAL A 98 -22.01 24.98 4.58
N GLU A 99 -22.78 24.68 3.53
CA GLU A 99 -22.76 23.35 2.90
C GLU A 99 -21.44 23.08 2.17
N LEU A 100 -20.81 24.11 1.59
CA LEU A 100 -19.45 24.04 1.04
C LEU A 100 -18.43 23.66 2.12
N HIS A 101 -18.43 24.35 3.26
CA HIS A 101 -17.52 24.06 4.36
C HIS A 101 -17.75 22.66 4.97
N ARG A 102 -19.02 22.27 5.12
CA ARG A 102 -19.40 20.96 5.64
C ARG A 102 -18.94 19.83 4.73
N SER A 103 -19.27 19.92 3.44
CA SER A 103 -18.88 18.90 2.44
C SER A 103 -17.36 18.83 2.26
N GLY A 104 -16.67 19.96 2.31
CA GLY A 104 -15.19 19.99 2.27
C GLY A 104 -14.56 19.30 3.49
N SER A 105 -15.11 19.53 4.68
CA SER A 105 -14.66 18.86 5.91
C SER A 105 -14.91 17.35 5.86
N ALA A 106 -16.06 16.92 5.32
CA ALA A 106 -16.38 15.50 5.14
C ALA A 106 -15.40 14.81 4.18
N LEU A 107 -15.09 15.46 3.04
CA LEU A 107 -14.10 14.97 2.09
C LEU A 107 -12.72 14.81 2.73
N LEU A 108 -12.26 15.82 3.49
CA LEU A 108 -11.00 15.75 4.23
C LEU A 108 -10.96 14.61 5.25
N SER A 109 -12.07 14.38 5.95
CA SER A 109 -12.17 13.28 6.91
C SER A 109 -12.08 11.91 6.23
N ALA A 110 -12.81 11.72 5.13
CA ALA A 110 -12.74 10.49 4.33
C ALA A 110 -11.32 10.24 3.78
N MET A 111 -10.67 11.30 3.29
CA MET A 111 -9.29 11.21 2.79
C MET A 111 -8.30 10.87 3.90
N SER A 112 -8.48 11.43 5.09
CA SER A 112 -7.63 11.13 6.24
C SER A 112 -7.73 9.65 6.61
N ARG A 113 -8.93 9.08 6.60
CA ARG A 113 -9.16 7.64 6.83
C ARG A 113 -8.48 6.77 5.77
N LEU A 114 -8.60 7.12 4.49
CA LEU A 114 -7.92 6.41 3.40
C LEU A 114 -6.39 6.46 3.55
N LEU A 115 -5.83 7.62 3.93
CA LEU A 115 -4.39 7.78 4.14
C LEU A 115 -3.86 6.96 5.32
N ILE A 116 -4.61 6.92 6.43
CA ILE A 116 -4.26 6.08 7.59
C ILE A 116 -4.22 4.60 7.18
N LEU A 117 -5.21 4.12 6.43
CA LEU A 117 -5.23 2.74 5.94
C LEU A 117 -4.07 2.45 4.99
N ALA A 118 -3.71 3.39 4.12
CA ALA A 118 -2.53 3.28 3.26
C ALA A 118 -1.23 3.20 4.07
N GLU A 119 -1.11 3.96 5.15
CA GLU A 119 0.08 3.92 6.03
C GLU A 119 0.16 2.62 6.83
N LEU A 120 -0.97 2.08 7.30
CA LEU A 120 -1.03 0.76 7.93
C LEU A 120 -0.57 -0.36 6.98
N ALA A 121 -0.85 -0.21 5.69
CA ALA A 121 -0.38 -1.15 4.69
C ALA A 121 1.15 -1.17 4.56
N ASP A 122 1.79 0.00 4.49
CA ASP A 122 3.25 0.11 4.42
C ASP A 122 3.93 -0.50 5.66
N LEU A 123 3.34 -0.29 6.85
CA LEU A 123 3.82 -0.89 8.09
C LEU A 123 3.67 -2.43 8.07
N SER A 124 2.58 -2.96 7.52
CA SER A 124 2.37 -4.41 7.39
C SER A 124 3.39 -5.07 6.44
N ALA A 125 3.78 -4.38 5.37
CA ALA A 125 4.82 -4.85 4.46
C ALA A 125 6.19 -4.93 5.15
N LEU A 126 6.50 -3.95 6.01
CA LEU A 126 7.72 -3.93 6.81
C LEU A 126 7.74 -5.08 7.84
N ASP A 127 6.63 -5.32 8.53
CA ASP A 127 6.53 -6.41 9.52
C ASP A 127 6.76 -7.79 8.87
N ASN A 128 6.14 -8.04 7.71
CA ASN A 128 6.37 -9.26 6.93
C ASN A 128 7.84 -9.44 6.52
N LEU A 129 8.52 -8.36 6.14
CA LEU A 129 9.96 -8.42 5.83
C LEU A 129 10.78 -8.80 7.07
N ILE A 130 10.49 -8.21 8.23
CA ILE A 130 11.17 -8.52 9.49
C ILE A 130 10.96 -9.98 9.87
N VAL A 131 9.73 -10.49 9.81
CA VAL A 131 9.41 -11.90 10.09
C VAL A 131 10.18 -12.83 9.15
N ASN A 132 10.25 -12.51 7.86
CA ASN A 132 10.99 -13.30 6.86
C ASN A 132 12.51 -13.30 7.13
N VAL A 133 13.08 -12.15 7.51
CA VAL A 133 14.50 -12.04 7.90
C VAL A 133 14.75 -12.87 9.15
N GLN A 134 13.93 -12.75 10.19
CA GLN A 134 14.05 -13.53 11.43
C GLN A 134 13.97 -15.04 11.17
N ALA A 135 13.04 -15.48 10.33
CA ALA A 135 12.92 -16.88 9.94
C ALA A 135 14.17 -17.38 9.20
N SER A 136 14.74 -16.55 8.31
CA SER A 136 15.97 -16.85 7.59
C SER A 136 17.17 -16.96 8.52
N VAL A 137 17.32 -16.05 9.48
CA VAL A 137 18.37 -16.09 10.51
C VAL A 137 18.25 -17.36 11.36
N LYS A 138 17.04 -17.70 11.83
CA LYS A 138 16.80 -18.94 12.59
C LYS A 138 17.23 -20.18 11.80
N ARG A 139 16.87 -20.26 10.51
CA ARG A 139 17.29 -21.37 9.63
C ARG A 139 18.81 -21.47 9.51
N ILE A 140 19.51 -20.33 9.34
CA ILE A 140 20.97 -20.29 9.25
C ILE A 140 21.60 -20.79 10.55
N THR A 141 21.14 -20.31 11.70
CA THR A 141 21.66 -20.73 13.03
C THR A 141 21.45 -22.23 13.29
N VAL A 142 20.31 -22.77 12.88
CA VAL A 142 20.05 -24.22 12.97
C VAL A 142 20.99 -24.99 12.04
N ALA A 143 21.14 -24.56 10.80
CA ALA A 143 22.01 -25.20 9.81
C ALA A 143 23.51 -25.15 10.20
N SER A 144 23.96 -24.06 10.80
CA SER A 144 25.33 -23.93 11.31
C SER A 144 25.58 -24.84 12.51
N SER A 145 24.57 -25.10 13.33
CA SER A 145 24.67 -26.01 14.50
C SER A 145 24.72 -27.49 14.10
N THR A 146 24.10 -27.85 12.97
CA THR A 146 24.15 -29.22 12.43
C THR A 146 25.44 -29.56 11.69
N LYS A 147 26.16 -28.55 11.16
CA LYS A 147 27.43 -28.75 10.45
C LYS A 147 28.57 -29.15 11.39
N THR A 148 28.45 -28.90 12.69
CA THR A 148 29.46 -29.20 13.72
C THR A 148 29.39 -30.63 14.30
N ARG A 149 28.46 -31.49 13.86
CA ARG A 149 28.30 -32.86 14.43
C ARG A 149 28.61 -34.02 13.48
N VAL A 150 29.10 -33.74 12.27
CA VAL A 150 29.40 -34.79 11.25
C VAL A 150 30.91 -34.92 10.97
N GLY A 151 31.76 -34.29 11.79
CA GLY A 151 33.20 -34.16 11.50
C GLY A 151 34.18 -34.84 12.44
N GLU A 152 33.74 -35.60 13.45
CA GLU A 152 34.66 -36.22 14.42
C GLU A 152 34.16 -37.61 14.84
N ASP A 153 34.50 -38.63 14.07
CA ASP A 153 34.68 -40.00 14.57
C ASP A 153 35.37 -40.86 13.50
N HIS A 154 36.71 -40.88 13.50
CA HIS A 154 37.54 -42.10 13.48
C HIS A 154 39.00 -41.85 13.10
N GLN A 155 39.89 -41.89 14.10
CA GLN A 155 41.05 -42.79 14.24
C GLN A 155 41.85 -42.36 15.49
N PRO A 156 42.63 -43.22 16.20
CA PRO A 156 43.48 -44.26 15.59
C PRO A 156 43.66 -45.57 16.40
N SER A 157 44.26 -46.58 15.75
CA SER A 157 45.33 -47.47 16.27
C SER A 157 45.17 -48.90 15.75
N GLY A 158 46.26 -49.42 15.18
CA GLY A 158 46.31 -50.73 14.56
C GLY A 158 46.40 -51.89 15.55
N VAL A 159 46.34 -53.11 14.99
CA VAL A 159 47.23 -54.26 15.24
C VAL A 159 46.70 -55.46 14.42
N GLY A 160 47.59 -56.05 13.61
CA GLY A 160 47.74 -57.49 13.37
C GLY A 160 46.56 -58.34 12.87
N GLY A 161 46.74 -59.02 11.73
CA GLY A 161 45.92 -60.19 11.40
C GLY A 161 46.13 -60.77 10.01
N ARG A 162 46.91 -61.86 9.94
CA ARG A 162 47.19 -62.72 8.77
C ARG A 162 45.94 -63.30 8.09
N SER A 163 46.12 -63.60 6.79
CA SER A 163 45.58 -64.75 6.04
C SER A 163 44.07 -65.05 6.08
N ASN A 164 43.40 -64.92 4.93
CA ASN A 164 43.15 -66.11 4.11
C ASN A 164 42.58 -65.76 2.74
N ARG A 165 43.25 -66.30 1.72
CA ARG A 165 42.80 -66.43 0.34
C ARG A 165 42.05 -67.76 0.26
N LYS A 166 40.74 -67.76 -0.01
CA LYS A 166 40.05 -68.90 -0.63
C LYS A 166 38.97 -68.42 -1.58
N ASP A 167 39.19 -68.84 -2.82
CA ASP A 167 38.32 -68.87 -3.97
C ASP A 167 36.96 -69.49 -3.65
N ILE A 168 35.86 -68.92 -4.16
CA ILE A 168 34.74 -69.68 -4.75
C ILE A 168 34.17 -68.90 -5.94
N LYS A 169 33.93 -69.67 -7.00
CA LYS A 169 33.57 -69.35 -8.37
C LYS A 169 32.22 -68.64 -8.56
N ASN A 170 32.17 -67.83 -9.64
CA ASN A 170 31.01 -67.49 -10.51
C ASN A 170 30.23 -68.77 -10.95
N PRO A 171 29.05 -68.72 -11.65
CA PRO A 171 28.48 -67.65 -12.49
C PRO A 171 26.95 -67.46 -12.35
N THR A 172 26.33 -66.44 -12.95
CA THR A 172 25.40 -66.53 -14.12
C THR A 172 24.83 -65.12 -14.35
N SER A 173 25.21 -64.40 -15.41
CA SER A 173 24.60 -64.36 -16.76
C SER A 173 23.16 -63.80 -16.84
N SER A 174 23.07 -62.47 -17.08
CA SER A 174 22.35 -61.79 -18.18
C SER A 174 20.81 -61.92 -18.33
N PRO A 175 20.10 -61.03 -19.08
CA PRO A 175 20.25 -59.58 -19.34
C PRO A 175 18.86 -58.83 -19.26
N PRO A 176 18.72 -57.55 -19.69
CA PRO A 176 17.55 -56.71 -19.43
C PRO A 176 16.49 -56.77 -20.54
N ARG A 177 15.33 -56.13 -20.36
CA ARG A 177 14.47 -55.64 -21.45
C ARG A 177 13.45 -54.60 -20.95
N ASP A 178 13.51 -53.45 -21.64
CA ASP A 178 12.49 -52.46 -22.03
C ASP A 178 11.55 -51.85 -20.97
#